data_AF-A0A3A5JQY0-F1
#
_entry.id   AF-A0A3A5JQY0-F1
#
_cell.length_a   1.000
_cell.length_b   1.000
_cell.length_c   1.000
_cell.angle_alpha   90.00
_cell.angle_beta   90.00
_cell.angle_gamma   90.00
#
_symmetry.space_group_name_H-M   'P 1'
#
loop_
_entity.id
_entity.type
_entity.pdbx_description
1 polymer ?
#
loop_
_entity_poly.entity_id
_entity_poly.type
_entity_poly.pdbx_seq_one_letter_code
_entity_poly.pdbx_strand_id
1 'polypeptide(L)'
;MPTDRATAIDSTDTVDIESSDKLTQLLRRVEALEAENERLQTELDSAREQQRADRHALARENHSLRESNEQLRERVDKAETKDSHLLDDIIDLEEHLGTLEERVTMTNDSDSEAGIETDLTPIERVSILGTEEVGLSVTPSIERAVTIFEHWEEWSEKTPKGRVLKDGLKTLLRTARDEKLAWRQVYRAAEALEELSKGRIQLLDHARHGKLLLEPPTTHDCQASSVPTG
;
A
#
# COMPACT_ATOMS: atom_id res chain seq x y z
N MET A 1 -52.39 -27.17 -111.58
CA MET A 1 -50.91 -27.15 -111.54
C MET A 1 -50.45 -25.77 -111.96
N PRO A 2 -49.39 -25.20 -111.37
CA PRO A 2 -49.10 -24.81 -109.98
C PRO A 2 -49.21 -23.25 -109.90
N THR A 3 -48.95 -22.49 -108.84
CA THR A 3 -47.85 -22.46 -107.88
C THR A 3 -48.27 -21.65 -106.64
N ASP A 4 -48.01 -22.23 -105.47
CA ASP A 4 -47.97 -21.53 -104.18
C ASP A 4 -47.00 -20.36 -104.23
N ARG A 5 -47.48 -19.18 -103.83
CA ARG A 5 -46.65 -18.00 -103.61
C ARG A 5 -46.41 -17.87 -102.11
N ALA A 6 -45.26 -18.37 -101.68
CA ALA A 6 -44.78 -18.29 -100.31
C ALA A 6 -44.72 -16.83 -99.83
N THR A 7 -45.38 -16.57 -98.71
CA THR A 7 -45.23 -15.39 -97.85
C THR A 7 -43.85 -15.44 -97.19
N ALA A 8 -42.92 -14.66 -97.71
CA ALA A 8 -41.64 -14.35 -97.05
C ALA A 8 -41.71 -12.88 -96.60
N ILE A 9 -42.36 -12.67 -95.46
CA ILE A 9 -42.29 -11.43 -94.69
C ILE A 9 -42.12 -11.90 -93.26
N ASP A 10 -41.32 -11.16 -92.49
CA ASP A 10 -41.25 -11.23 -91.02
C ASP A 10 -40.10 -12.09 -90.44
N SER A 11 -38.87 -11.60 -90.58
CA SER A 11 -37.75 -12.10 -89.77
C SER A 11 -36.71 -11.02 -89.42
N THR A 12 -36.84 -9.79 -89.93
CA THR A 12 -35.96 -8.65 -89.62
C THR A 12 -36.55 -7.73 -88.54
N ASP A 13 -37.88 -7.60 -88.47
CA ASP A 13 -38.54 -6.74 -87.47
C ASP A 13 -38.43 -7.32 -86.04
N THR A 14 -38.33 -8.64 -85.89
CA THR A 14 -38.20 -9.29 -84.58
C THR A 14 -36.82 -9.06 -83.93
N VAL A 15 -35.76 -8.95 -84.74
CA VAL A 15 -34.38 -8.74 -84.26
C VAL A 15 -34.17 -7.30 -83.76
N ASP A 16 -34.80 -6.34 -84.42
CA ASP A 16 -34.76 -4.93 -84.01
C ASP A 16 -35.56 -4.68 -82.72
N ILE A 17 -36.66 -5.42 -82.50
CA ILE A 17 -37.44 -5.34 -81.26
C ILE A 17 -36.64 -5.93 -80.08
N GLU A 18 -36.01 -7.10 -80.23
CA GLU A 18 -35.21 -7.71 -79.15
C GLU A 18 -33.98 -6.87 -78.74
N SER A 19 -33.35 -6.20 -79.70
CA SER A 19 -32.21 -5.32 -79.41
C SER A 19 -32.65 -4.02 -78.72
N SER A 20 -33.80 -3.48 -79.11
CA SER A 20 -34.45 -2.34 -78.45
C SER A 20 -34.84 -2.65 -76.99
N ASP A 21 -35.42 -3.83 -76.74
CA ASP A 21 -35.79 -4.26 -75.39
C ASP A 21 -34.57 -4.44 -74.47
N LYS A 22 -33.48 -5.01 -74.99
CA LYS A 22 -32.22 -5.12 -74.24
C LYS A 22 -31.64 -3.74 -73.93
N LEU A 23 -31.71 -2.80 -74.86
CA LEU A 23 -31.23 -1.43 -74.66
C LEU A 23 -32.05 -0.71 -73.59
N THR A 24 -33.38 -0.84 -73.58
CA THR A 24 -34.23 -0.27 -72.53
C THR A 24 -33.97 -0.91 -71.16
N GLN A 25 -33.70 -2.22 -71.11
CA GLN A 25 -33.31 -2.91 -69.87
C GLN A 25 -31.97 -2.39 -69.33
N LEU A 26 -30.99 -2.18 -70.20
CA LEU A 26 -29.69 -1.61 -69.83
C LEU A 26 -29.82 -0.18 -69.32
N LEU A 27 -30.63 0.66 -69.96
CA LEU A 27 -30.88 2.03 -69.51
C LEU A 27 -31.49 2.06 -68.10
N ARG A 28 -32.53 1.25 -67.84
CA ARG A 28 -33.11 1.14 -66.49
C ARG A 28 -32.11 0.67 -65.45
N ARG A 29 -31.20 -0.24 -65.84
CA ARG A 29 -30.13 -0.72 -64.96
C ARG A 29 -29.10 0.38 -64.67
N VAL A 30 -28.74 1.18 -65.67
CA VAL A 30 -27.84 2.32 -65.49
C VAL A 30 -28.47 3.34 -64.56
N GLU A 31 -29.73 3.73 -64.78
CA GLU A 31 -30.45 4.65 -63.90
C GLU A 31 -30.51 4.14 -62.45
N ALA A 32 -30.78 2.84 -62.26
CA ALA A 32 -30.79 2.22 -60.93
C ALA A 32 -29.41 2.24 -60.26
N LEU A 33 -28.33 1.97 -61.01
CA LEU A 33 -26.96 2.01 -60.51
C LEU A 33 -26.49 3.44 -60.23
N GLU A 34 -26.92 4.42 -61.01
CA GLU A 34 -26.65 5.83 -60.77
C GLU A 34 -27.34 6.30 -59.48
N ALA A 35 -28.62 5.97 -59.29
CA ALA A 35 -29.33 6.27 -58.05
C ALA A 35 -28.70 5.57 -56.83
N GLU A 36 -28.23 4.33 -56.98
CA GLU A 36 -27.51 3.61 -55.92
C GLU A 36 -26.16 4.27 -55.61
N ASN A 37 -25.40 4.69 -56.64
CA ASN A 37 -24.14 5.39 -56.45
C ASN A 37 -24.32 6.73 -55.73
N GLU A 38 -25.34 7.51 -56.09
CA GLU A 38 -25.67 8.75 -55.39
C GLU A 38 -26.01 8.47 -53.92
N ARG A 39 -26.82 7.44 -53.65
CA ARG A 39 -27.14 7.03 -52.28
C ARG A 39 -25.88 6.65 -51.50
N LEU A 40 -25.02 5.81 -52.06
CA LEU A 40 -23.77 5.39 -51.42
C LEU A 40 -22.82 6.56 -51.20
N GLN A 41 -22.75 7.52 -52.13
CA GLN A 41 -21.95 8.75 -51.95
C GLN A 41 -22.46 9.57 -50.77
N THR A 42 -23.78 9.77 -50.64
CA THR A 42 -24.35 10.50 -49.50
C THR A 42 -24.13 9.79 -48.16
N GLU A 43 -24.27 8.47 -48.11
CA GLU A 43 -23.96 7.67 -46.92
C GLU A 43 -22.49 7.80 -46.54
N LEU A 44 -21.59 7.77 -47.52
CA LEU A 44 -20.15 7.85 -47.31
C LEU A 44 -19.73 9.23 -46.80
N ASP A 45 -20.32 10.30 -47.33
CA ASP A 45 -20.06 11.66 -46.86
C ASP A 45 -20.63 11.89 -45.45
N SER A 46 -21.82 11.35 -45.15
CA SER A 46 -22.38 11.38 -43.79
C SER A 46 -21.49 10.64 -42.79
N ALA A 47 -20.99 9.45 -43.15
CA ALA A 47 -20.09 8.67 -42.31
C ALA A 47 -18.74 9.38 -42.07
N ARG A 48 -18.19 10.03 -43.10
CA ARG A 48 -16.98 10.86 -42.98
C ARG A 48 -17.19 12.03 -42.03
N GLU A 49 -18.33 12.70 -42.11
CA GLU A 49 -18.63 13.83 -41.24
C GLU A 49 -18.81 13.39 -39.79
N GLN A 50 -19.53 12.28 -39.57
CA GLN A 50 -19.65 11.68 -38.24
C GLN A 50 -18.26 11.32 -37.67
N GLN A 51 -17.40 10.69 -38.47
CA GLN A 51 -16.04 10.35 -38.03
C GLN A 51 -15.21 11.59 -37.66
N ARG A 52 -15.37 12.71 -38.39
CA ARG A 52 -14.71 13.99 -38.03
C ARG A 52 -15.26 14.52 -36.71
N ALA A 53 -16.58 14.53 -36.53
CA ALA A 53 -17.22 14.98 -35.31
C ALA A 53 -16.76 14.16 -34.09
N ASP A 54 -16.71 12.84 -34.22
CA ASP A 54 -16.25 11.93 -33.17
C ASP A 54 -14.78 12.17 -32.82
N ARG A 55 -13.92 12.35 -33.84
CA ARG A 55 -12.50 12.70 -33.61
C ARG A 55 -12.35 14.02 -32.87
N HIS A 56 -13.14 15.04 -33.20
CA HIS A 56 -13.12 16.31 -32.49
C HIS A 56 -13.68 16.21 -31.06
N ALA A 57 -14.69 15.37 -30.82
CA ALA A 57 -15.18 15.09 -29.48
C ALA A 57 -14.10 14.41 -28.62
N LEU A 58 -13.49 13.34 -29.15
CA LEU A 58 -12.41 12.62 -28.48
C LEU A 58 -11.17 13.50 -28.23
N ALA A 59 -10.85 14.42 -29.15
CA ALA A 59 -9.75 15.36 -28.97
C ALA A 59 -10.02 16.34 -27.82
N ARG A 60 -11.25 16.85 -27.69
CA ARG A 60 -11.66 17.73 -26.58
C ARG A 60 -11.62 17.00 -25.24
N GLU A 61 -12.15 15.79 -25.20
CA GLU A 61 -12.12 14.95 -24.00
C GLU A 61 -10.67 14.65 -23.58
N ASN A 62 -9.81 14.23 -24.51
CA ASN A 62 -8.40 14.00 -24.22
C ASN A 62 -7.69 15.25 -23.71
N HIS A 63 -8.02 16.42 -24.25
CA HIS A 63 -7.45 17.68 -23.76
C HIS A 63 -7.88 17.95 -22.32
N SER A 64 -9.17 17.82 -22.02
CA SER A 64 -9.71 17.99 -20.66
C SER A 64 -9.11 16.98 -19.66
N LEU A 65 -8.96 15.72 -20.06
CA LEU A 65 -8.33 14.68 -19.23
C LEU A 65 -6.85 14.99 -18.97
N ARG A 66 -6.12 15.54 -19.94
CA ARG A 66 -4.72 15.95 -19.73
C ARG A 66 -4.62 17.12 -18.76
N GLU A 67 -5.48 18.13 -18.89
CA GLU A 67 -5.53 19.25 -17.94
C GLU A 67 -5.86 18.78 -16.52
N SER A 68 -6.85 17.90 -16.36
CA SER A 68 -7.20 17.34 -15.06
C SER A 68 -6.07 16.51 -14.45
N ASN A 69 -5.39 15.69 -15.25
CA ASN A 69 -4.23 14.93 -14.77
C ASN A 69 -3.08 15.83 -14.33
N GLU A 70 -2.83 16.93 -15.05
CA GLU A 70 -1.80 17.89 -14.67
C GLU A 70 -2.12 18.56 -13.33
N GLN A 71 -3.38 18.97 -13.12
CA GLN A 71 -3.82 19.51 -11.82
C GLN A 71 -3.70 18.50 -10.69
N LEU A 72 -4.01 17.22 -10.95
CA LEU A 72 -3.86 16.16 -9.95
C LEU A 72 -2.39 15.95 -9.58
N ARG A 73 -1.48 15.94 -10.57
CA ARG A 73 -0.04 15.86 -10.31
C ARG A 73 0.45 17.02 -9.46
N GLU A 74 0.09 18.25 -9.82
CA GLU A 74 0.48 19.43 -9.03
C GLU A 74 -0.03 19.35 -7.58
N ARG A 75 -1.24 18.82 -7.37
CA ARG A 75 -1.78 18.59 -6.02
C ARG A 75 -1.03 17.51 -5.25
N VAL A 76 -0.60 16.46 -5.92
CA VAL A 76 0.21 15.39 -5.31
C VAL A 76 1.58 15.94 -4.93
N ASP A 77 2.27 16.64 -5.82
CA ASP A 77 3.59 17.24 -5.53
C ASP A 77 3.50 18.22 -4.34
N LYS A 78 2.43 19.02 -4.27
CA LYS A 78 2.17 19.91 -3.13
C LYS A 78 1.87 19.17 -1.83
N ALA A 79 1.28 17.98 -1.90
CA ALA A 79 1.05 17.16 -0.71
C ALA A 79 2.36 16.50 -0.26
N GLU A 80 3.14 15.94 -1.18
CA GLU A 80 4.41 15.29 -0.88
C GLU A 80 5.43 16.26 -0.26
N THR A 81 5.49 17.49 -0.77
CA THR A 81 6.32 18.55 -0.16
C THR A 81 5.88 18.89 1.27
N LYS A 82 4.57 19.00 1.53
CA LYS A 82 4.05 19.22 2.88
C LYS A 82 4.34 18.05 3.81
N ASP A 83 4.15 16.82 3.33
CA ASP A 83 4.45 15.61 4.09
C ASP A 83 5.94 15.53 4.45
N SER A 84 6.83 15.91 3.53
CA SER A 84 8.26 16.01 3.81
C SER A 84 8.53 17.02 4.94
N HIS A 85 7.95 18.21 4.87
CA HIS A 85 8.12 19.22 5.93
C HIS A 85 7.58 18.76 7.28
N LEU A 86 6.41 18.10 7.31
CA LEU A 86 5.85 17.55 8.55
C LEU A 86 6.72 16.43 9.12
N LEU A 87 7.36 15.62 8.27
CA LEU A 87 8.30 14.59 8.73
C LEU A 87 9.54 15.21 9.36
N ASP A 88 10.08 16.28 8.76
CA ASP A 88 11.21 17.02 9.34
C ASP A 88 10.83 17.63 10.70
N ASP A 89 9.66 18.28 10.79
CA ASP A 89 9.14 18.86 12.05
C ASP A 89 8.96 17.78 13.14
N ILE A 90 8.48 16.58 12.77
CA ILE A 90 8.34 15.46 13.70
C ILE A 90 9.73 15.02 14.21
N ILE A 91 10.74 14.94 13.34
CA ILE A 91 12.09 14.57 13.73
C ILE A 91 12.66 15.59 14.72
N ASP A 92 12.49 16.89 14.45
CA ASP A 92 12.96 17.96 15.32
C ASP A 92 12.27 17.92 16.70
N LEU A 93 10.95 17.71 16.72
CA LEU A 93 10.19 17.56 17.96
C LEU A 93 10.60 16.31 18.75
N GLU A 94 10.91 15.20 18.08
CA GLU A 94 11.40 13.97 18.71
C GLU A 94 12.80 14.14 19.32
N GLU A 95 13.66 14.94 18.70
CA GLU A 95 14.97 15.32 19.24
C GLU A 95 14.79 16.17 20.50
N HIS A 96 13.94 17.19 20.44
CA HIS A 96 13.62 18.02 21.59
C HIS A 96 13.02 17.22 22.75
N LEU A 97 12.07 16.32 22.48
CA LEU A 97 11.52 15.42 23.49
C LEU A 97 12.59 14.53 24.10
N GLY A 98 13.54 14.00 23.32
CA GLY A 98 14.66 13.23 23.85
C GLY A 98 15.52 14.03 24.83
N THR A 99 15.87 15.27 24.49
CA THR A 99 16.65 16.14 25.40
C THR A 99 15.88 16.51 26.67
N LEU A 100 14.55 16.66 26.57
CA LEU A 100 13.68 16.92 27.72
C LEU A 100 13.56 15.70 28.62
N GLU A 101 13.39 14.51 28.05
CA GLU A 101 13.35 13.24 28.78
C GLU A 101 14.66 13.01 29.55
N GLU A 102 15.81 13.19 28.91
CA GLU A 102 17.13 13.09 29.56
C GLU A 102 17.30 14.13 30.69
N ARG A 103 16.76 15.34 30.52
CA ARG A 103 16.78 16.36 31.58
C ARG A 103 15.88 15.97 32.76
N VAL A 104 14.72 15.35 32.50
CA VAL A 104 13.78 14.92 33.54
C VAL A 104 14.36 13.77 34.37
N THR A 105 15.00 12.78 33.74
CA THR A 105 15.65 11.68 34.46
C THR A 105 16.77 12.20 35.37
N MET A 106 17.59 13.15 34.88
CA MET A 106 18.65 13.79 35.68
C MET A 106 18.12 14.62 36.87
N THR A 107 16.86 15.08 36.84
CA THR A 107 16.24 15.83 37.95
C THR A 107 15.49 14.96 38.96
N ASN A 108 15.09 13.74 38.59
CA ASN A 108 14.34 12.84 39.47
C ASN A 108 15.23 11.87 40.27
N ASP A 109 16.51 11.75 39.94
CA ASP A 109 17.49 10.95 40.71
C ASP A 109 17.83 11.54 42.10
N SER A 110 17.28 12.70 42.46
CA SER A 110 17.55 13.36 43.75
C SER A 110 16.44 13.26 44.81
N ASP A 111 15.29 12.61 44.57
CA ASP A 111 14.25 12.48 45.61
C ASP A 111 13.34 11.24 45.42
N SER A 112 13.75 10.09 45.96
CA SER A 112 12.83 9.10 46.59
C SER A 112 13.58 7.88 47.13
N GLU A 113 14.17 8.03 48.31
CA GLU A 113 14.22 6.93 49.27
C GLU A 113 12.84 6.79 49.92
N ALA A 114 12.02 5.87 49.44
CA ALA A 114 10.85 5.39 50.18
C ALA A 114 10.77 3.87 50.02
N GLY A 115 11.26 3.18 51.05
CA GLY A 115 11.30 1.73 51.12
C GLY A 115 9.92 1.09 51.10
N ILE A 116 9.71 0.20 50.14
CA ILE A 116 8.84 -0.97 50.29
C ILE A 116 9.65 -2.16 49.80
N GLU A 117 10.07 -2.96 50.77
CA GLU A 117 10.71 -4.27 50.65
C GLU A 117 9.80 -5.20 49.83
N THR A 118 10.15 -5.41 48.56
CA THR A 118 9.62 -6.52 47.74
C THR A 118 10.72 -6.92 46.76
N ASP A 119 10.94 -8.22 46.60
CA ASP A 119 11.94 -8.82 45.69
C ASP A 119 11.69 -8.52 44.19
N LEU A 120 10.81 -7.56 43.88
CA LEU A 120 10.35 -7.23 42.54
C LEU A 120 11.14 -6.06 41.94
N THR A 121 11.49 -6.21 40.68
CA THR A 121 12.07 -5.16 39.85
C THR A 121 11.07 -4.01 39.60
N PRO A 122 11.54 -2.78 39.32
CA PRO A 122 10.68 -1.66 38.97
C PRO A 122 9.67 -1.98 37.86
N ILE A 123 10.08 -2.72 36.82
CA ILE A 123 9.17 -3.10 35.72
C ILE A 123 8.05 -4.04 36.20
N GLU A 124 8.34 -4.98 37.11
CA GLU A 124 7.34 -5.88 37.69
C GLU A 124 6.36 -5.10 38.56
N ARG A 125 6.86 -4.14 39.34
CA ARG A 125 6.00 -3.26 40.13
C ARG A 125 5.07 -2.45 39.24
N VAL A 126 5.58 -1.85 38.17
CA VAL A 126 4.76 -1.05 37.24
C VAL A 126 3.74 -1.92 36.50
N SER A 127 4.11 -3.13 36.09
CA SER A 127 3.17 -4.06 35.44
C SER A 127 2.04 -4.51 36.35
N ILE A 128 2.27 -4.60 37.67
CA ILE A 128 1.26 -5.05 38.65
C ILE A 128 0.42 -3.88 39.20
N LEU A 129 1.06 -2.77 39.57
CA LEU A 129 0.45 -1.65 40.31
C LEU A 129 0.15 -0.44 39.43
N GLY A 130 0.63 -0.42 38.19
CA GLY A 130 0.58 0.75 37.33
C GLY A 130 1.65 1.79 37.65
N THR A 131 1.86 2.72 36.72
CA THR A 131 2.92 3.75 36.81
C THR A 131 2.66 4.80 37.91
N GLU A 132 1.39 5.12 38.17
CA GLU A 132 0.98 6.15 39.15
C GLU A 132 1.35 5.77 40.60
N GLU A 133 1.28 4.48 40.95
CA GLU A 133 1.58 3.99 42.31
C GLU A 133 3.09 3.80 42.57
N VAL A 134 3.90 3.69 41.51
CA VAL A 134 5.36 3.46 41.61
C VAL A 134 6.14 4.79 41.67
N GLY A 135 5.47 5.94 41.51
CA GLY A 135 6.09 7.27 41.53
C GLY A 135 6.95 7.55 40.30
N LEU A 136 6.77 6.80 39.21
CA LEU A 136 7.47 6.99 37.95
C LEU A 136 6.64 7.91 37.03
N SER A 137 7.32 8.81 36.31
CA SER A 137 6.66 9.62 35.29
C SER A 137 6.15 8.71 34.17
N VAL A 138 4.86 8.83 33.82
CA VAL A 138 4.26 8.04 32.74
C VAL A 138 4.77 8.58 31.41
N THR A 139 5.84 7.99 30.88
CA THR A 139 6.33 8.31 29.54
C THR A 139 5.87 7.24 28.54
N PRO A 140 5.65 7.59 27.27
CA PRO A 140 5.27 6.61 26.25
C PRO A 140 6.30 5.49 26.06
N SER A 141 7.58 5.74 26.35
CA SER A 141 8.62 4.69 26.33
C SER A 141 8.45 3.69 27.46
N ILE A 142 8.09 4.13 28.67
CA ILE A 142 7.81 3.26 29.82
C ILE A 142 6.56 2.42 29.58
N GLU A 143 5.47 3.00 29.07
CA GLU A 143 4.27 2.23 28.73
C GLU A 143 4.54 1.13 27.70
N ARG A 144 5.35 1.45 26.68
CA ARG A 144 5.80 0.45 25.70
C ARG A 144 6.71 -0.61 26.35
N ALA A 145 7.62 -0.22 27.24
CA ALA A 145 8.46 -1.16 27.99
C ALA A 145 7.62 -2.14 28.81
N VAL A 146 6.59 -1.65 29.51
CA VAL A 146 5.64 -2.47 30.27
C VAL A 146 4.89 -3.43 29.34
N THR A 147 4.42 -2.95 28.19
CA THR A 147 3.74 -3.80 27.19
C THR A 147 4.66 -4.95 26.73
N ILE A 148 5.94 -4.68 26.49
CA ILE A 148 6.93 -5.71 26.11
C ILE A 148 7.10 -6.71 27.26
N PHE A 149 7.19 -6.22 28.50
CA PHE A 149 7.36 -7.06 29.68
C PHE A 149 6.17 -7.98 29.92
N GLU A 150 4.94 -7.47 29.81
CA GLU A 150 3.70 -8.24 29.97
C GLU A 150 3.60 -9.40 28.97
N HIS A 151 4.04 -9.17 27.73
CA HIS A 151 4.00 -10.18 26.66
C HIS A 151 5.33 -10.92 26.49
N TRP A 152 6.27 -10.75 27.43
CA TRP A 152 7.64 -11.25 27.27
C TRP A 152 7.67 -12.76 27.04
N GLU A 153 6.85 -13.52 27.76
CA GLU A 153 6.82 -14.98 27.62
C GLU A 153 6.30 -15.47 26.26
N GLU A 154 5.39 -14.71 25.64
CA GLU A 154 4.76 -15.00 24.36
C GLU A 154 5.64 -14.56 23.19
N TRP A 155 6.22 -13.36 23.28
CA TRP A 155 6.99 -12.77 22.20
C TRP A 155 8.42 -13.32 22.13
N SER A 156 9.01 -13.70 23.26
CA SER A 156 10.38 -14.21 23.31
C SER A 156 10.49 -15.69 22.93
N GLU A 157 11.55 -16.03 22.20
CA GLU A 157 11.89 -17.42 21.89
C GLU A 157 12.78 -18.01 23.00
N LYS A 158 12.45 -19.22 23.46
CA LYS A 158 13.34 -19.98 24.36
C LYS A 158 14.57 -20.46 23.60
N THR A 159 15.76 -20.14 24.13
CA THR A 159 17.04 -20.60 23.61
C THR A 159 17.91 -21.19 24.74
N PRO A 160 18.97 -21.95 24.44
CA PRO A 160 19.89 -22.45 25.48
C PRO A 160 20.59 -21.34 26.28
N LYS A 161 20.64 -20.12 25.74
CA LYS A 161 21.21 -18.94 26.40
C LYS A 161 20.15 -18.09 27.12
N GLY A 162 18.95 -18.64 27.34
CA GLY A 162 17.82 -17.94 27.94
C GLY A 162 16.77 -17.54 26.90
N ARG A 163 15.93 -16.55 27.20
CA ARG A 163 14.88 -16.09 26.28
C ARG A 163 15.36 -14.93 25.43
N VAL A 164 15.12 -14.97 24.13
CA VAL A 164 15.56 -13.93 23.20
C VAL A 164 14.41 -13.43 22.37
N LEU A 165 14.27 -12.11 22.29
CA LEU A 165 13.42 -11.44 21.31
C LEU A 165 14.32 -10.81 20.24
N LYS A 166 14.33 -11.40 19.05
CA LYS A 166 15.27 -11.04 17.97
C LYS A 166 14.66 -10.12 16.92
N ASP A 167 13.47 -10.48 16.42
CA ASP A 167 12.86 -9.83 15.27
C ASP A 167 11.40 -9.47 15.57
N GLY A 168 10.85 -8.52 14.80
CA GLY A 168 9.42 -8.21 14.83
C GLY A 168 8.93 -7.35 16.00
N LEU A 169 9.79 -6.94 16.93
CA LEU A 169 9.41 -6.10 18.09
C LEU A 169 8.59 -4.85 17.69
N LYS A 170 9.00 -4.17 16.61
CA LYS A 170 8.25 -3.02 16.07
C LYS A 170 6.84 -3.38 15.64
N THR A 171 6.67 -4.53 15.00
CA THR A 171 5.36 -5.02 14.54
C THR A 171 4.51 -5.44 15.73
N LEU A 172 5.09 -6.15 16.70
CA LEU A 172 4.41 -6.59 17.92
C LEU A 172 3.87 -5.40 18.72
N LEU A 173 4.70 -4.38 18.96
CA LEU A 173 4.27 -3.15 19.64
C LEU A 173 3.18 -2.39 18.88
N ARG A 174 3.28 -2.33 17.55
CA ARG A 174 2.25 -1.72 16.70
C ARG A 174 0.93 -2.46 16.83
N THR A 175 0.94 -3.78 16.86
CA THR A 175 -0.28 -4.60 17.00
C THR A 175 -0.87 -4.49 18.41
N ALA A 176 -0.03 -4.50 19.44
CA ALA A 176 -0.49 -4.44 20.83
C ALA A 176 -1.10 -3.09 21.22
N ARG A 177 -0.55 -1.99 20.70
CA ARG A 177 -0.99 -0.62 21.06
C ARG A 177 -1.78 0.12 19.97
N ASP A 178 -1.92 -0.47 18.79
CA ASP A 178 -2.49 0.18 17.60
C ASP A 178 -1.77 1.50 17.22
N GLU A 179 -0.44 1.53 17.37
CA GLU A 179 0.39 2.73 17.18
C GLU A 179 1.33 2.64 15.97
N LYS A 180 1.45 3.74 15.19
CA LYS A 180 2.48 3.86 14.15
C LYS A 180 3.82 4.25 14.77
N LEU A 181 4.66 3.26 15.02
CA LEU A 181 5.97 3.47 15.64
C LEU A 181 7.12 3.64 14.64
N ALA A 182 8.08 4.50 14.99
CA ALA A 182 9.42 4.57 14.39
C ALA A 182 10.40 3.64 15.13
N TRP A 183 11.49 3.20 14.48
CA TRP A 183 12.46 2.29 15.13
C TRP A 183 13.15 2.91 16.36
N ARG A 184 13.38 4.24 16.35
CA ARG A 184 13.91 4.96 17.52
C ARG A 184 13.03 4.83 18.75
N GLN A 185 11.71 4.94 18.58
CA GLN A 185 10.73 4.81 19.67
C GLN A 185 10.71 3.38 20.25
N VAL A 186 10.91 2.38 19.39
CA VAL A 186 11.06 0.97 19.79
C VAL A 186 12.34 0.78 20.60
N TYR A 187 13.46 1.38 20.18
CA TYR A 187 14.72 1.28 20.91
C TYR A 187 14.68 2.02 22.25
N ARG A 188 14.07 3.20 22.33
CA ARG A 188 13.85 3.89 23.62
C ARG A 188 13.01 3.05 24.58
N ALA A 189 11.99 2.33 24.08
CA ALA A 189 11.20 1.42 24.90
C ALA A 189 12.02 0.20 25.36
N ALA A 190 12.90 -0.32 24.51
CA ALA A 190 13.79 -1.43 24.86
C ALA A 190 14.86 -1.01 25.90
N GLU A 191 15.38 0.22 25.79
CA GLU A 191 16.31 0.82 26.78
C GLU A 191 15.63 1.04 28.13
N ALA A 192 14.41 1.60 28.12
CA ALA A 192 13.60 1.74 29.33
C ALA A 192 13.28 0.38 29.98
N LEU A 193 13.06 -0.67 29.17
CA LEU A 193 12.85 -2.03 29.69
C LEU A 193 14.11 -2.59 30.38
N GLU A 194 15.29 -2.40 29.80
CA GLU A 194 16.56 -2.84 30.40
C GLU A 194 16.79 -2.15 31.75
N GLU A 195 16.59 -0.84 31.80
CA GLU A 195 16.71 -0.02 33.01
C GLU A 195 15.70 -0.46 34.09
N LEU A 196 14.42 -0.54 33.76
CA LEU A 196 13.36 -0.92 34.71
C LEU A 196 13.44 -2.38 35.17
N SER A 197 14.02 -3.27 34.34
CA SER A 197 14.26 -4.67 34.70
C SER A 197 15.55 -4.87 35.50
N LYS A 198 16.30 -3.80 35.78
CA LYS A 198 17.60 -3.83 36.47
C LYS A 198 18.59 -4.82 35.82
N GLY A 199 18.57 -4.89 34.49
CA GLY A 199 19.44 -5.78 33.71
C GLY A 199 19.03 -7.25 33.68
N ARG A 200 17.81 -7.60 34.16
CA ARG A 200 17.22 -8.93 33.95
C ARG A 200 16.98 -9.19 32.46
N ILE A 201 16.49 -8.18 31.74
CA ILE A 201 16.38 -8.19 30.29
C ILE A 201 17.40 -7.19 29.75
N GLN A 202 18.32 -7.66 28.91
CA GLN A 202 19.44 -6.88 28.40
C GLN A 202 19.25 -6.55 26.92
N LEU A 203 19.62 -5.34 26.53
CA LEU A 203 19.60 -4.90 25.14
C LEU A 203 20.98 -5.12 24.51
N LEU A 204 21.04 -5.97 23.48
CA LEU A 204 22.29 -6.36 22.83
C LEU A 204 22.31 -5.95 21.36
N ASP A 205 23.42 -5.38 20.90
CA ASP A 205 23.67 -5.13 19.49
C ASP A 205 24.18 -6.40 18.80
N HIS A 206 23.45 -6.86 17.79
CA HIS A 206 23.81 -8.04 16.98
C HIS A 206 24.00 -7.68 15.52
N ALA A 207 25.16 -8.04 14.97
CA ALA A 207 25.59 -7.66 13.62
C ALA A 207 24.60 -8.02 12.49
N ARG A 208 23.83 -9.11 12.64
CA ARG A 208 22.87 -9.58 11.63
C ARG A 208 21.42 -9.11 11.84
N HIS A 209 21.02 -8.84 13.08
CA HIS A 209 19.61 -8.68 13.46
C HIS A 209 19.31 -7.30 14.09
N GLY A 210 20.34 -6.46 14.30
CA GLY A 210 20.18 -5.18 14.99
C GLY A 210 20.12 -5.37 16.50
N LYS A 211 19.33 -4.55 17.19
CA LYS A 211 19.14 -4.61 18.64
C LYS A 211 18.23 -5.79 19.04
N LEU A 212 18.66 -6.61 19.98
CA LEU A 212 17.94 -7.78 20.52
C LEU A 212 17.70 -7.61 22.01
N LEU A 213 16.62 -8.17 22.53
CA LEU A 213 16.43 -8.30 23.99
C LEU A 213 16.74 -9.73 24.42
N LEU A 214 17.56 -9.88 25.47
CA LEU A 214 17.98 -11.17 26.04
C LEU A 214 17.68 -11.21 27.53
N GLU A 215 16.95 -12.23 27.97
CA GLU A 215 16.90 -12.63 29.38
C GLU A 215 17.80 -13.86 29.56
N PRO A 216 18.96 -13.75 30.26
CA PRO A 216 19.85 -14.88 30.50
C PRO A 216 19.18 -15.92 31.42
N PRO A 217 19.60 -17.20 31.38
CA PRO A 217 19.04 -18.21 32.26
C PRO A 217 19.39 -17.86 33.70
N THR A 218 18.40 -17.80 34.57
CA THR A 218 18.61 -17.69 36.01
C THR A 218 19.43 -18.91 36.46
N THR A 219 20.49 -18.69 37.24
CA THR A 219 21.47 -19.70 37.66
C THR A 219 20.92 -20.82 38.56
N HIS A 220 19.60 -20.90 38.75
CA HIS A 220 18.95 -21.86 39.63
C HIS A 220 18.63 -23.22 39.01
N ASP A 221 18.72 -23.39 37.69
CA ASP A 221 18.37 -24.67 37.03
C ASP A 221 19.57 -25.54 36.61
N CYS A 222 20.79 -25.20 37.05
CA CYS A 222 21.99 -26.00 36.82
C CYS A 222 22.34 -26.89 38.04
N GLN A 223 21.40 -27.72 38.51
CA GLN A 223 21.72 -28.92 39.29
C GLN A 223 21.24 -30.18 38.55
N ALA A 224 21.77 -30.40 37.36
CA ALA A 224 21.69 -31.70 36.71
C ALA A 224 22.70 -32.66 37.37
N SER A 225 22.20 -33.37 38.38
CA SER A 225 22.48 -34.78 38.69
C SER A 225 23.87 -35.31 38.30
N SER A 226 24.82 -35.20 39.22
CA SER A 226 25.99 -36.10 39.25
C SER A 226 25.54 -37.44 39.82
N VAL A 227 25.35 -38.45 38.97
CA VAL A 227 25.25 -39.86 39.41
C VAL A 227 26.64 -40.49 39.27
N PRO A 228 27.33 -40.85 40.38
CA PRO A 228 28.50 -41.70 40.31
C PRO A 228 28.03 -43.16 40.27
N THR A 229 28.33 -43.87 39.19
CA THR A 229 28.15 -45.33 39.14
C THR A 229 29.47 -45.96 39.60
N GLY A 230 29.43 -46.60 40.77
CA GLY A 230 30.45 -47.55 41.23
C GLY A 230 30.16 -48.97 40.77
#